data_AF-A0A833J5B2-F1
#
_entry.id   AF-A0A833J5B2-F1
#
_cell.length_a   1.000
_cell.length_b   1.000
_cell.length_c   1.000
_cell.angle_alpha   90.00
_cell.angle_beta   90.00
_cell.angle_gamma   90.00
#
_symmetry.space_group_name_H-M   'P 1'
#
loop_
_entity.id
_entity.type
_entity.pdbx_description
1 polymer ?
#
loop_
_entity_poly.entity_id
_entity_poly.type
_entity_poly.pdbx_seq_one_letter_code
_entity_poly.pdbx_strand_id
1 'polypeptide(L)'
;MPGTKASAAVKAAEKAAFRLKVAAALERAHAAAEAAYDVFARSARRNESGLIVDTFGWADVIMYTPSRRLQDALKALGETQRTQSGMWYVSRFPREADTQSITAYEVACRAACEVLARELAGEGEFHVRTHID
;
A
#
# COMPACT_ATOMS: atom_id res chain seq x y z
N MET A 1 34.01 -22.38 19.59
CA MET A 1 33.32 -21.09 19.46
C MET A 1 31.85 -21.32 19.11
N PRO A 2 30.90 -21.16 20.05
CA PRO A 2 29.47 -21.40 19.81
C PRO A 2 28.63 -20.15 19.43
N GLY A 3 29.22 -18.95 19.36
CA GLY A 3 28.47 -17.68 19.27
C GLY A 3 27.78 -17.36 17.94
N THR A 4 28.18 -17.96 16.82
CA THR A 4 27.75 -17.53 15.47
C THR A 4 26.38 -18.06 15.05
N LYS A 5 26.00 -19.28 15.48
CA LYS A 5 24.72 -19.91 15.09
C LYS A 5 23.53 -19.32 15.85
N ALA A 6 23.69 -19.03 17.14
CA ALA A 6 22.64 -18.40 17.95
C ALA A 6 22.28 -16.99 17.42
N SER A 7 23.30 -16.21 17.00
CA SER A 7 23.07 -14.88 16.40
C SER A 7 22.33 -14.95 15.06
N ALA A 8 22.60 -15.96 14.23
CA ALA A 8 21.92 -16.13 12.95
C ALA A 8 20.43 -16.50 13.12
N ALA A 9 20.11 -17.37 14.08
CA ALA A 9 18.74 -17.76 14.39
C ALA A 9 17.90 -16.57 14.88
N VAL A 10 18.47 -15.71 15.74
CA VAL A 10 17.80 -14.50 16.23
C VAL A 10 17.48 -13.53 15.08
N LYS A 11 18.47 -13.25 14.20
CA LYS A 11 18.26 -12.38 13.03
C LYS A 11 17.18 -12.92 12.08
N ALA A 12 17.12 -14.24 11.90
CA ALA A 12 16.11 -14.88 11.07
C ALA A 12 14.71 -14.73 11.68
N ALA A 13 14.58 -14.92 12.99
CA ALA A 13 13.33 -14.73 13.72
C ALA A 13 12.85 -13.27 13.67
N GLU A 14 13.75 -12.30 13.88
CA GLU A 14 13.44 -10.87 13.75
C GLU A 14 12.95 -10.50 12.35
N LYS A 15 13.62 -11.02 11.31
CA LYS A 15 13.19 -10.82 9.91
C LYS A 15 11.81 -11.40 9.65
N ALA A 16 11.51 -12.58 10.18
CA ALA A 16 10.19 -13.21 10.04
C ALA A 16 9.12 -12.40 10.78
N ALA A 17 9.38 -11.98 12.01
CA ALA A 17 8.47 -11.14 12.80
C ALA A 17 8.19 -9.80 12.09
N PHE A 18 9.22 -9.17 11.53
CA PHE A 18 9.05 -7.94 10.77
C PHE A 18 8.22 -8.16 9.50
N ARG A 19 8.41 -9.26 8.78
CA ARG A 19 7.58 -9.60 7.62
C ARG A 19 6.11 -9.77 8.01
N LEU A 20 5.83 -10.44 9.13
CA LEU A 20 4.46 -10.58 9.63
C LEU A 20 3.85 -9.22 10.00
N LYS A 21 4.64 -8.31 10.60
CA LYS A 21 4.21 -6.92 10.85
C LYS A 21 3.84 -6.21 9.55
N VAL A 22 4.66 -6.32 8.50
CA VAL A 22 4.39 -5.69 7.20
C VAL A 22 3.14 -6.28 6.55
N ALA A 23 2.96 -7.60 6.58
CA ALA A 23 1.75 -8.25 6.06
C ALA A 23 0.49 -7.77 6.79
N ALA A 24 0.52 -7.71 8.13
CA ALA A 24 -0.61 -7.22 8.92
C ALA A 24 -0.90 -5.73 8.66
N ALA A 25 0.14 -4.91 8.42
CA ALA A 25 -0.04 -3.51 8.05
C ALA A 25 -0.67 -3.36 6.67
N LEU A 26 -0.28 -4.20 5.69
CA LEU A 26 -0.90 -4.22 4.36
C LEU A 26 -2.36 -4.64 4.42
N GLU A 27 -2.72 -5.68 5.18
CA GLU A 27 -4.14 -6.07 5.33
C GLU A 27 -4.97 -4.94 5.94
N ARG A 28 -4.45 -4.24 6.95
CA ARG A 28 -5.13 -3.08 7.54
C ARG A 28 -5.22 -1.90 6.57
N ALA A 29 -4.19 -1.69 5.75
CA ALA A 29 -4.20 -0.66 4.72
C ALA A 29 -5.24 -0.97 3.63
N HIS A 30 -5.38 -2.24 3.23
CA HIS A 30 -6.42 -2.69 2.30
C HIS A 30 -7.82 -2.49 2.87
N ALA A 31 -8.06 -2.94 4.09
CA ALA A 31 -9.35 -2.73 4.76
C ALA A 31 -9.71 -1.24 4.89
N ALA A 32 -8.73 -0.38 5.18
CA ALA A 32 -8.93 1.07 5.23
C ALA A 32 -9.23 1.67 3.85
N ALA A 33 -8.53 1.21 2.81
CA ALA A 33 -8.76 1.65 1.43
C ALA A 33 -10.16 1.26 0.94
N GLU A 34 -10.58 0.00 1.16
CA GLU A 34 -11.90 -0.52 0.80
C GLU A 34 -13.00 0.25 1.55
N ALA A 35 -12.84 0.48 2.85
CA ALA A 35 -13.81 1.24 3.63
C ALA A 35 -13.93 2.70 3.14
N ALA A 36 -12.81 3.36 2.86
CA ALA A 36 -12.80 4.73 2.33
C ALA A 36 -13.44 4.82 0.95
N TYR A 37 -13.14 3.86 0.08
CA TYR A 37 -13.76 3.70 -1.23
C TYR A 37 -15.29 3.57 -1.11
N ASP A 38 -15.77 2.66 -0.27
CA ASP A 38 -17.20 2.40 -0.09
C ASP A 38 -17.96 3.60 0.48
N VAL A 39 -17.33 4.36 1.38
CA VAL A 39 -17.90 5.61 1.91
C VAL A 39 -18.04 6.62 0.78
N PHE A 40 -17.00 6.83 -0.02
CA PHE A 40 -17.05 7.75 -1.15
C PHE A 40 -18.10 7.31 -2.18
N ALA A 41 -18.06 6.04 -2.62
CA ALA A 41 -18.93 5.49 -3.64
C ALA A 41 -20.43 5.55 -3.30
N ARG A 42 -20.77 5.54 -2.00
CA ARG A 42 -22.16 5.72 -1.53
C ARG A 42 -22.64 7.17 -1.60
N SER A 43 -21.73 8.13 -1.47
CA SER A 43 -22.04 9.57 -1.52
C SER A 43 -21.86 10.19 -2.91
N ALA A 44 -21.15 9.49 -3.79
CA ALA A 44 -20.80 9.97 -5.12
C ALA A 44 -22.02 10.11 -6.03
N ARG A 45 -22.02 11.17 -6.85
CA ARG A 45 -23.01 11.35 -7.91
C ARG A 45 -22.82 10.25 -8.97
N ARG A 46 -23.93 9.63 -9.37
CA ARG A 46 -23.95 8.60 -10.42
C ARG A 46 -24.69 9.08 -11.66
N ASN A 47 -24.28 8.58 -12.82
CA ASN A 47 -25.01 8.75 -14.07
C ASN A 47 -26.16 7.72 -14.18
N GLU A 48 -26.93 7.78 -15.26
CA GLU A 48 -28.06 6.88 -15.52
C GLU A 48 -27.66 5.40 -15.60
N SER A 49 -26.40 5.13 -15.97
CA SER A 49 -25.82 3.78 -16.00
C SER A 49 -25.25 3.32 -14.65
N GLY A 50 -25.40 4.12 -13.58
CA GLY A 50 -24.90 3.79 -12.24
C GLY A 50 -23.40 4.02 -12.02
N LEU A 51 -22.68 4.59 -12.99
CA LEU A 51 -21.25 4.91 -12.86
C LEU A 51 -21.03 6.22 -12.12
N ILE A 52 -19.95 6.30 -11.35
CA ILE A 52 -19.53 7.53 -10.69
C ILE A 52 -19.20 8.58 -11.74
N VAL A 53 -19.79 9.77 -11.62
CA VAL A 53 -19.49 10.93 -12.48
C VAL A 53 -18.23 11.60 -11.94
N ASP A 54 -17.09 11.27 -12.54
CA ASP A 54 -15.78 11.77 -12.16
C ASP A 54 -14.80 11.68 -13.35
N THR A 55 -13.62 12.26 -13.21
CA THR A 55 -12.51 12.10 -14.15
C THR A 55 -12.01 10.66 -14.20
N PHE A 56 -11.68 10.21 -15.40
CA PHE A 56 -11.08 8.91 -15.65
C PHE A 56 -9.63 8.89 -15.17
N GLY A 57 -9.30 7.90 -14.35
CA GLY A 57 -7.93 7.72 -13.89
C GLY A 57 -7.80 6.71 -12.75
N TRP A 58 -6.56 6.51 -12.31
CA TRP A 58 -6.23 5.66 -11.19
C TRP A 58 -5.25 6.35 -10.24
N ALA A 59 -5.07 5.77 -9.06
CA ALA A 59 -4.06 6.20 -8.11
C ALA A 59 -3.30 4.98 -7.58
N ASP A 60 -2.05 5.22 -7.22
CA ASP A 60 -1.15 4.23 -6.64
C ASP A 60 -0.60 4.75 -5.32
N VAL A 61 -0.31 3.83 -4.40
CA VAL A 61 0.55 4.13 -3.26
C VAL A 61 2.00 3.88 -3.67
N ILE A 62 2.80 4.92 -3.59
CA ILE A 62 4.24 4.87 -3.83
C ILE A 62 5.01 5.07 -2.53
N MET A 63 6.26 4.66 -2.55
CA MET A 63 7.17 4.80 -1.43
C MET A 63 8.53 5.32 -1.90
N TYR A 64 9.01 6.36 -1.22
CA TYR A 64 10.38 6.85 -1.33
C TYR A 64 11.25 6.30 -0.20
N THR A 65 12.55 6.22 -0.48
CA THR A 65 13.61 5.92 0.49
C THR A 65 13.34 4.73 1.45
N PRO A 66 12.79 3.59 0.98
CA PRO A 66 12.46 2.50 1.89
C PRO A 66 13.70 1.89 2.54
N SER A 67 13.58 1.57 3.82
CA SER A 67 14.56 0.80 4.56
C SER A 67 14.80 -0.54 3.87
N ARG A 68 16.03 -1.06 3.96
CA ARG A 68 16.36 -2.33 3.31
C ARG A 68 15.49 -3.49 3.81
N ARG A 69 15.15 -3.48 5.11
CA ARG A 69 14.28 -4.51 5.70
C ARG A 69 12.85 -4.44 5.17
N LEU A 70 12.32 -3.24 4.94
CA LEU A 70 11.00 -3.07 4.35
C LEU A 70 10.98 -3.51 2.88
N GLN A 71 11.98 -3.12 2.10
CA GLN A 71 12.12 -3.60 0.71
C GLN A 71 12.12 -5.12 0.64
N ASP A 72 12.92 -5.79 1.49
CA ASP A 72 13.04 -7.24 1.49
C ASP A 72 11.74 -7.93 1.97
N ALA A 73 11.02 -7.30 2.91
CA ALA A 73 9.72 -7.80 3.37
C ALA A 73 8.66 -7.69 2.28
N LEU A 74 8.49 -6.51 1.67
CA LEU A 74 7.50 -6.29 0.61
C LEU A 74 7.79 -7.15 -0.63
N LYS A 75 9.07 -7.30 -1.02
CA LYS A 75 9.46 -8.21 -2.12
C LYS A 75 9.12 -9.66 -1.82
N ALA A 76 9.34 -10.12 -0.59
CA ALA A 76 9.01 -11.48 -0.20
C ALA A 76 7.50 -11.74 -0.15
N LEU A 77 6.69 -10.70 -0.02
CA LEU A 77 5.23 -10.76 -0.09
C LEU A 77 4.69 -10.59 -1.52
N GLY A 78 5.53 -10.18 -2.48
CA GLY A 78 5.09 -9.85 -3.84
C GLY A 78 4.34 -8.52 -3.95
N GLU A 79 4.44 -7.67 -2.92
CA GLU A 79 3.61 -6.46 -2.74
C GLU A 79 4.35 -5.18 -3.12
N THR A 80 5.41 -5.29 -3.93
CA THR A 80 6.15 -4.11 -4.39
C THR A 80 6.81 -4.31 -5.74
N GLN A 81 6.90 -3.22 -6.50
CA GLN A 81 7.64 -3.12 -7.75
C GLN A 81 8.45 -1.83 -7.79
N ARG A 82 9.73 -1.92 -8.17
CA ARG A 82 10.59 -0.75 -8.36
C ARG A 82 10.34 -0.12 -9.73
N THR A 83 10.15 1.19 -9.76
CA THR A 83 10.05 1.96 -11.00
C THR A 83 11.42 2.38 -11.51
N GLN A 84 11.51 2.72 -12.80
CA GLN A 84 12.73 3.26 -13.40
C GLN A 84 13.17 4.59 -12.77
N SER A 85 12.23 5.35 -12.21
CA SER A 85 12.45 6.64 -11.54
C SER A 85 12.85 6.52 -10.07
N GLY A 86 13.13 5.31 -9.57
CA GLY A 86 13.60 5.08 -8.20
C GLY A 86 12.50 5.05 -7.13
N MET A 87 11.23 5.16 -7.53
CA MET A 87 10.07 4.96 -6.68
C MET A 87 9.76 3.47 -6.52
N TRP A 88 9.01 3.13 -5.46
CA TRP A 88 8.53 1.78 -5.23
C TRP A 88 7.02 1.81 -5.13
N TYR A 89 6.32 1.08 -6.01
CA TYR A 89 4.89 0.83 -5.82
C TYR A 89 4.68 -0.09 -4.62
N VAL A 90 3.62 0.15 -3.87
CA VAL A 90 3.26 -0.62 -2.68
C VAL A 90 1.85 -1.14 -2.86
N SER A 91 1.73 -2.44 -3.13
CA SER A 91 0.46 -3.13 -3.38
C SER A 91 -0.44 -2.42 -4.40
N ARG A 92 -1.68 -2.88 -4.54
CA ARG A 92 -2.73 -2.25 -5.35
C ARG A 92 -3.90 -1.90 -4.45
N PHE A 93 -4.25 -0.62 -4.34
CA PHE A 93 -5.32 -0.14 -3.48
C PHE A 93 -6.43 0.57 -4.28
N PRO A 94 -7.71 0.22 -4.07
CA PRO A 94 -8.18 -1.01 -3.42
C PRO A 94 -7.90 -2.24 -4.30
N ARG A 95 -7.95 -3.45 -3.74
CA ARG A 95 -7.66 -4.71 -4.48
C ARG A 95 -8.58 -4.89 -5.68
N GLU A 96 -9.84 -4.54 -5.51
CA GLU A 96 -10.91 -4.69 -6.49
C GLU A 96 -11.67 -3.36 -6.65
N ALA A 97 -11.11 -2.44 -7.43
CA ALA A 97 -11.87 -1.30 -7.94
C ALA A 97 -12.27 -1.56 -9.39
N ASP A 98 -13.58 -1.74 -9.60
CA ASP A 98 -14.20 -1.75 -10.93
C ASP A 98 -14.79 -0.37 -11.25
N THR A 99 -13.99 0.68 -11.04
CA THR A 99 -14.42 2.06 -11.31
C THR A 99 -13.35 2.80 -12.09
N GLN A 100 -13.83 3.75 -12.89
CA GLN A 100 -13.01 4.70 -13.63
C GLN A 100 -12.70 5.98 -12.83
N SER A 101 -13.29 6.15 -11.64
CA SER A 101 -13.20 7.40 -10.86
C SER A 101 -11.83 7.56 -10.20
N ILE A 102 -11.08 8.57 -10.64
CA ILE A 102 -9.80 8.92 -10.04
C ILE A 102 -9.92 9.33 -8.58
N THR A 103 -11.00 10.04 -8.22
CA THR A 103 -11.26 10.46 -6.83
C THR A 103 -11.48 9.24 -5.94
N ALA A 104 -12.21 8.23 -6.43
CA ALA A 104 -12.44 7.00 -5.68
C ALA A 104 -11.12 6.23 -5.42
N TYR A 105 -10.23 6.16 -6.40
CA TYR A 105 -8.89 5.60 -6.20
C TYR A 105 -8.07 6.44 -5.22
N GLU A 106 -8.08 7.76 -5.38
CA GLU A 106 -7.27 8.65 -4.55
C GLU A 106 -7.65 8.56 -3.08
N VAL A 107 -8.95 8.57 -2.74
CA VAL A 107 -9.39 8.45 -1.35
C VAL A 107 -9.02 7.10 -0.74
N ALA A 108 -9.10 6.01 -1.53
CA ALA A 108 -8.69 4.69 -1.10
C ALA A 108 -7.18 4.61 -0.85
N CYS A 109 -6.37 5.11 -1.78
CA CYS A 109 -4.92 5.16 -1.64
C CYS A 109 -4.47 6.07 -0.49
N ARG A 110 -5.16 7.19 -0.24
CA ARG A 110 -4.87 8.07 0.90
C ARG A 110 -5.10 7.34 2.23
N ALA A 111 -6.22 6.64 2.37
CA ALA A 111 -6.51 5.85 3.58
C ALA A 111 -5.47 4.74 3.80
N ALA A 112 -5.07 4.01 2.74
CA ALA A 112 -3.98 3.03 2.82
C ALA A 112 -2.65 3.68 3.24
N CYS A 113 -2.32 4.82 2.63
CA CYS A 113 -1.10 5.57 2.89
C CYS A 113 -1.00 6.00 4.36
N GLU A 114 -2.09 6.48 4.96
CA GLU A 114 -2.15 6.86 6.38
C GLU A 114 -1.88 5.67 7.31
N VAL A 115 -2.45 4.51 7.02
CA VAL A 115 -2.21 3.28 7.79
C VAL A 115 -0.75 2.87 7.70
N LEU A 116 -0.19 2.83 6.48
CA LEU A 116 1.20 2.43 6.25
C LEU A 116 2.18 3.40 6.92
N ALA A 117 1.98 4.71 6.77
CA ALA A 117 2.81 5.73 7.39
C ALA A 117 2.82 5.63 8.92
N ARG A 118 1.68 5.29 9.53
CA ARG A 118 1.57 5.11 10.99
C ARG A 118 2.23 3.81 11.46
N GLU A 119 1.95 2.69 10.81
CA GLU A 119 2.35 1.37 11.30
C GLU A 119 3.79 1.00 10.94
N LEU A 120 4.28 1.55 9.83
CA LEU A 120 5.64 1.39 9.31
C LEU A 120 6.42 2.70 9.42
N ALA A 121 6.11 3.52 10.43
CA ALA A 121 6.81 4.76 10.70
C ALA A 121 8.33 4.53 10.80
N GLY A 122 9.10 5.35 10.07
CA GLY A 122 10.56 5.25 9.98
C GLY A 122 11.09 4.18 9.03
N GLU A 123 10.23 3.43 8.34
CA GLU A 123 10.64 2.43 7.34
C GLU A 123 10.63 2.94 5.90
N GLY A 124 9.96 4.06 5.64
CA GLY A 124 9.82 4.65 4.31
C GLY A 124 8.82 5.79 4.34
N GLU A 125 8.83 6.58 3.27
CA GLU A 125 7.89 7.70 3.08
C GLU A 125 6.84 7.28 2.05
N PHE A 126 5.59 7.13 2.50
CA PHE A 126 4.48 6.69 1.66
C PHE A 126 3.73 7.91 1.10
N HIS A 127 3.37 7.85 -0.17
CA HIS A 127 2.64 8.92 -0.86
C HIS A 127 1.61 8.34 -1.82
N VAL A 128 0.58 9.13 -2.11
CA VAL A 128 -0.36 8.83 -3.18
C VAL A 128 0.11 9.49 -4.46
N ARG A 129 0.06 8.75 -5.56
CA ARG A 129 0.31 9.26 -6.89
C ARG A 129 -0.91 9.01 -7.76
N THR A 130 -1.43 10.06 -8.38
CA THR A 130 -2.58 9.97 -9.28
C THR A 130 -2.13 9.97 -10.74
N HIS A 131 -2.94 9.32 -11.57
CA HIS A 131 -2.75 9.16 -13.00
C HIS A 131 -4.09 9.47 -13.68
N ILE A 132 -4.10 10.51 -14.52
CA ILE A 132 -5.28 10.93 -15.28
C ILE A 132 -5.13 10.40 -16.71
N ASP A 133 -6.20 9.81 -17.24
CA ASP A 133 -6.32 9.42 -18.65
C ASP A 133 -6.91 10.54 -19.52
#